data_AF-A0A9E6RMJ1-F1
#
_entry.id   AF-A0A9E6RMJ1-F1
#
_cell.length_a   1.000
_cell.length_b   1.000
_cell.length_c   1.000
_cell.angle_alpha   90.00
_cell.angle_beta   90.00
_cell.angle_gamma   90.00
#
_symmetry.space_group_name_H-M   'P 1'
#
loop_
_entity.id
_entity.type
_entity.pdbx_description
1 polymer ?
#
loop_
_entity_poly.entity_id
_entity_poly.type
_entity_poly.pdbx_seq_one_letter_code
_entity_poly.pdbx_strand_id
1 'polypeptide(L)' 'MAEIINLRRQRKAKARAEEDRVAAANRAKFGRSKADRTRTTEDALRAERHLDGHRLPQPTSEPGQE' A
#
# COMPACT_ATOMS: atom_id res chain seq x y z
N MET A 1 -5.45 -43.82 12.20
CA MET A 1 -4.24 -43.82 11.33
C MET A 1 -3.75 -42.38 11.26
N ALA A 2 -2.53 -42.10 11.70
CA ALA A 2 -2.01 -40.73 11.73
C ALA A 2 -1.35 -40.38 10.39
N GLU A 3 -1.67 -39.22 9.85
CA GLU A 3 -1.03 -38.72 8.64
C GLU A 3 0.37 -38.19 8.98
N ILE A 4 1.40 -38.90 8.51
CA ILE A 4 2.80 -38.52 8.75
C ILE A 4 3.19 -37.45 7.73
N ILE A 5 3.16 -36.19 8.16
CA ILE A 5 3.55 -35.06 7.31
C ILE A 5 5.02 -34.69 7.48
N ASN A 6 5.70 -34.38 6.37
CA ASN A 6 7.07 -33.89 6.39
C ASN A 6 7.12 -32.38 6.63
N LEU A 7 7.43 -31.99 7.87
CA LEU A 7 7.51 -30.58 8.28
C LEU A 7 8.59 -29.78 7.55
N ARG A 8 9.68 -30.41 7.06
CA ARG A 8 10.72 -29.72 6.27
C ARG A 8 10.16 -29.26 4.93
N ARG A 9 9.42 -30.13 4.24
CA ARG A 9 8.74 -29.79 2.97
C ARG A 9 7.71 -28.69 3.17
N GLN A 10 6.92 -28.76 4.24
CA GLN A 10 5.92 -27.76 4.57
C GLN A 10 6.55 -26.38 4.85
N ARG A 11 7.63 -26.33 5.65
CA ARG A 11 8.36 -25.07 5.90
C ARG A 11 8.95 -24.47 4.63
N LYS A 12 9.52 -25.30 3.75
CA LYS A 12 10.06 -24.86 2.47
C LYS A 12 8.96 -24.31 1.54
N ALA A 13 7.80 -24.95 1.52
CA ALA A 13 6.65 -24.46 0.75
C ALA A 13 6.17 -23.10 1.26
N LYS A 14 6.07 -22.92 2.59
CA LYS A 14 5.72 -21.62 3.20
C LYS A 14 6.74 -20.54 2.85
N ALA A 15 8.04 -20.82 2.98
CA ALA A 15 9.09 -19.85 2.65
C ALA A 15 9.01 -19.36 1.20
N ARG A 16 8.85 -20.29 0.23
CA ARG A 16 8.68 -19.91 -1.18
C ARG A 16 7.42 -19.08 -1.42
N ALA A 17 6.31 -19.43 -0.79
CA ALA A 17 5.07 -18.68 -0.93
C ALA A 17 5.20 -17.24 -0.40
N GLU A 18 5.93 -17.04 0.71
CA GLU A 18 6.24 -15.70 1.23
C GLU A 18 7.14 -14.92 0.26
N GLU A 19 8.20 -15.55 -0.26
CA GLU A 19 9.09 -14.94 -1.26
C GLU A 19 8.31 -14.51 -2.52
N ASP A 20 7.40 -15.34 -3.02
CA ASP A 20 6.56 -15.04 -4.18
C ASP A 20 5.61 -13.87 -3.91
N ARG A 21 5.02 -13.79 -2.72
CA ARG A 21 4.17 -12.65 -2.30
C ARG A 21 4.97 -11.36 -2.26
N VAL A 22 6.15 -11.39 -1.66
CA VAL A 22 7.06 -10.23 -1.59
C VAL A 22 7.47 -9.81 -3.01
N ALA A 23 7.83 -10.76 -3.87
CA ALA A 23 8.20 -10.49 -5.25
C ALA A 23 7.04 -9.90 -6.06
N ALA A 24 5.80 -10.37 -5.87
CA ALA A 24 4.62 -9.81 -6.50
C ALA A 24 4.35 -8.37 -6.03
N ALA A 25 4.45 -8.11 -4.73
CA ALA A 25 4.33 -6.77 -4.17
C ALA A 25 5.41 -5.83 -4.72
N ASN A 26 6.66 -6.31 -4.83
CA ASN A 26 7.76 -5.54 -5.40
C ASN A 26 7.59 -5.30 -6.90
N ARG A 27 7.07 -6.27 -7.67
CA ARG A 27 6.71 -6.06 -9.08
C ARG A 27 5.63 -4.99 -9.24
N ALA A 28 4.61 -4.97 -8.37
CA ALA A 28 3.59 -3.93 -8.39
C ALA A 28 4.12 -2.54 -7.97
N LYS A 29 5.05 -2.50 -7.01
CA LYS A 29 5.66 -1.25 -6.51
C LYS A 29 6.71 -0.69 -7.47
N PHE A 30 7.60 -1.53 -7.97
CA PHE A 30 8.81 -1.16 -8.69
C PHE A 30 8.78 -1.52 -10.18
N GLY A 31 7.91 -2.43 -10.62
CA GLY A 31 7.73 -2.78 -12.03
C GLY A 31 6.85 -1.80 -12.81
N ARG A 32 6.29 -0.78 -12.15
CA ARG A 32 5.62 0.33 -12.84
C ARG A 32 6.64 1.16 -13.60
N SER A 33 6.33 1.49 -14.85
CA SER A 33 7.18 2.34 -15.68
C SER A 33 7.29 3.75 -15.06
N LYS A 34 8.33 4.49 -15.43
CA LYS A 34 8.49 5.89 -14.99
C LYS A 34 7.25 6.73 -15.37
N ALA A 35 6.69 6.48 -16.56
CA ALA A 35 5.51 7.17 -17.06
C ALA A 35 4.24 6.89 -16.23
N ASP A 36 4.04 5.64 -15.79
CA ASP A 36 2.88 5.30 -14.96
C ASP A 36 3.00 5.91 -13.56
N ARG A 37 4.23 5.97 -13.03
CA ARG A 37 4.51 6.63 -11.75
C ARG A 37 4.23 8.13 -11.82
N THR A 38 4.71 8.82 -12.85
CA THR A 38 4.50 10.27 -13.02
C THR A 38 3.02 10.60 -13.19
N ARG A 39 2.30 9.83 -14.01
CA ARG A 39 0.84 9.99 -14.16
C ARG A 39 0.11 9.84 -12.83
N THR A 40 0.42 8.78 -12.07
CA THR A 40 -0.19 8.56 -10.75
C THR A 40 0.08 9.73 -9.80
N THR A 41 1.32 10.25 -9.77
CA THR A 41 1.67 11.39 -8.91
C THR A 41 0.98 12.68 -9.35
N GLU A 42 0.89 12.93 -10.66
CA GLU A 42 0.20 14.11 -11.19
C GLU A 42 -1.30 14.07 -10.90
N ASP A 43 -1.92 12.89 -11.03
CA ASP A 43 -3.33 12.68 -10.68
C ASP A 43 -3.57 12.90 -9.18
N ALA A 44 -2.68 12.39 -8.32
CA ALA A 44 -2.75 12.60 -6.88
C ALA A 44 -2.61 14.10 -6.52
N LEU A 45 -1.64 14.80 -7.12
CA LEU A 45 -1.46 16.25 -6.91
C LEU A 45 -2.66 17.06 -7.40
N ARG A 46 -3.27 16.67 -8.53
CA ARG A 46 -4.48 17.32 -9.03
C ARG A 46 -5.65 17.12 -8.06
N ALA A 47 -5.81 15.91 -7.53
CA ALA A 47 -6.84 15.62 -6.54
C ALA A 47 -6.61 16.41 -5.25
N GLU A 48 -5.38 16.46 -4.74
CA GLU A 48 -5.03 17.27 -3.57
C GLU A 48 -5.33 18.76 -3.78
N ARG A 49 -4.90 19.33 -4.91
CA ARG A 49 -5.21 20.73 -5.25
C ARG A 49 -6.69 21.00 -5.39
N HIS A 50 -7.45 20.05 -5.92
CA HIS A 50 -8.90 20.14 -6.02
C HIS A 50 -9.54 20.17 -4.62
N LEU A 51 -9.13 19.25 -3.74
CA LEU A 51 -9.61 19.20 -2.36
C LEU A 51 -9.22 20.46 -1.57
N ASP A 52 -7.99 20.95 -1.74
CA ASP A 52 -7.52 22.19 -1.10
C ASP A 52 -8.30 23.41 -1.58
N GLY A 53 -8.61 23.51 -2.88
CA GLY A 53 -9.45 24.58 -3.42
C GLY A 53 -10.89 24.54 -2.90
N HIS A 54 -11.36 23.37 -2.45
CA HIS A 54 -12.67 23.17 -1.83
C HIS A 54 -12.60 23.07 -0.30
N ARG A 55 -11.43 23.28 0.30
CA ARG A 55 -11.27 23.22 1.73
C ARG A 55 -11.92 24.46 2.34
N LEU A 56 -13.07 24.28 2.98
CA LEU A 56 -13.60 25.31 3.86
C LEU A 56 -12.60 25.53 4.99
N PRO A 57 -12.37 26.79 5.42
CA PRO A 57 -11.68 27.03 6.68
C PRO A 57 -12.44 26.25 7.74
N GLN A 58 -11.74 25.33 8.41
CA GLN A 58 -12.25 24.67 9.60
C GLN A 58 -12.79 25.81 10.48
N PRO A 59 -14.05 25.77 10.97
CA PRO A 59 -14.41 26.67 12.03
C PRO A 59 -13.36 26.45 13.10
N THR A 60 -12.66 27.53 13.42
CA THR A 60 -11.71 27.61 14.51
C THR A 60 -12.32 26.83 15.66
N SER A 61 -11.68 25.72 16.05
CA SER A 61 -11.85 25.24 17.42
C SER A 61 -11.23 26.33 18.28
N GLU A 62 -12.01 27.37 18.57
CA GLU A 62 -11.56 28.46 19.41
C GLU A 62 -11.23 27.93 20.80
N PRO A 63 -10.20 28.51 21.43
CA PRO A 63 -9.62 28.01 22.66
C PRO A 63 -10.49 28.39 23.86
N GLY A 64 -10.77 27.41 24.72
CA GLY A 64 -11.18 27.60 26.11
C GLY A 64 -12.67 27.63 26.39
N GLN A 65 -13.14 26.65 27.18
CA GLN A 65 -14.13 26.84 28.25
C GLN A 65 -14.17 25.58 29.14
N GLU A 66 -13.74 25.79 30.40
CA GLU A 66 -13.88 25.00 31.65
C GLU A 66 -13.20 23.62 31.78
#